data_AF-A0A946P5U9-F1
#
_entry.id   AF-A0A946P5U9-F1
#
_cell.length_a   1.000
_cell.length_b   1.000
_cell.length_c   1.000
_cell.angle_alpha   90.00
_cell.angle_beta   90.00
_cell.angle_gamma   90.00
#
_symmetry.space_group_name_H-M   'P 1'
#
loop_
_entity.id
_entity.type
_entity.pdbx_description
1 polymer ?
#
loop_
_entity_poly.entity_id
_entity_poly.type
_entity_poly.pdbx_seq_one_letter_code
_entity_poly.pdbx_strand_id
1 'polypeptide(L)'
;MKFQISRTDGEARRGTLNFTRQDGTTQQVQTPIFMPCGTYGSVKGLSPVVLEEAGVQMLLGNTFHLMLRPGMQVMESHGGLHGFMGWDKPILTDSGGFQVFSLGDLRKISEQGVKFRSPVNGDEIFLSPEISMGIQRSLNSDVVMCFDECTPFPATKDEVAESMSLSMRWAARSKEGFGDNPNSLFGIIQGGVYEDL
;
A
#
# COMPACT_ATOMS: atom_id res chain seq x y z
N MET A 1 9.90 -0.25 12.31
CA MET A 1 10.41 -1.49 11.64
C MET A 1 11.93 -1.47 11.60
N LYS A 2 12.60 -2.62 11.75
CA LYS A 2 14.05 -2.77 11.58
C LYS A 2 14.37 -3.87 10.58
N PHE A 3 15.10 -3.55 9.51
CA PHE A 3 15.59 -4.51 8.53
C PHE A 3 17.03 -4.92 8.84
N GLN A 4 17.32 -6.22 8.80
CA GLN A 4 18.65 -6.77 9.02
C GLN A 4 18.99 -7.79 7.94
N ILE A 5 20.15 -7.63 7.30
CA ILE A 5 20.69 -8.61 6.35
C ILE A 5 21.51 -9.62 7.14
N SER A 6 21.23 -10.90 6.97
CA SER A 6 21.98 -11.99 7.60
C SER A 6 23.04 -12.59 6.67
N ARG A 7 22.79 -12.58 5.36
CA ARG A 7 23.73 -13.09 4.34
C ARG A 7 23.49 -12.45 2.98
N THR A 8 24.55 -12.35 2.19
CA THR A 8 24.52 -11.93 0.79
C THR A 8 25.20 -12.96 -0.11
N ASP A 9 24.78 -12.99 -1.38
CA ASP A 9 25.43 -13.74 -2.47
C ASP A 9 25.24 -12.95 -3.78
N GLY A 10 26.27 -12.24 -4.22
CA GLY A 10 26.12 -11.15 -5.20
C GLY A 10 25.11 -10.11 -4.71
N GLU A 11 24.12 -9.77 -5.55
CA GLU A 11 23.01 -8.86 -5.21
C GLU A 11 21.89 -9.53 -4.39
N ALA A 12 21.89 -10.87 -4.26
CA ALA A 12 20.89 -11.58 -3.49
C ALA A 12 21.10 -11.36 -1.98
N ARG A 13 20.00 -11.13 -1.25
CA ARG A 13 20.03 -10.79 0.18
C ARG A 13 19.06 -11.67 0.96
N ARG A 14 19.56 -12.35 1.98
CA ARG A 14 18.75 -12.96 3.04
C ARG A 14 18.68 -11.97 4.20
N GLY A 15 17.49 -11.73 4.72
CA GLY A 15 17.32 -10.83 5.86
C GLY A 15 16.03 -11.05 6.62
N THR A 16 15.84 -10.24 7.67
CA THR A 16 14.66 -10.25 8.52
C THR A 16 14.14 -8.83 8.68
N LEU A 17 12.84 -8.64 8.48
CA LEU A 17 12.10 -7.46 8.88
C LEU A 17 11.51 -7.71 10.27
N ASN A 18 11.82 -6.84 11.22
CA ASN A 18 11.28 -6.86 12.57
C ASN A 18 10.27 -5.72 12.71
N PHE A 19 9.03 -6.06 13.01
CA PHE A 19 7.94 -5.13 13.28
C PHE A 19 7.66 -5.13 14.78
N THR A 20 7.51 -3.94 15.36
CA THR A 20 7.08 -3.77 16.74
C THR A 20 5.92 -2.79 16.73
N ARG A 21 4.74 -3.25 17.16
CA ARG A 21 3.52 -2.44 17.21
C ARG A 21 3.47 -1.64 18.51
N GLN A 22 2.53 -0.69 18.59
CA GLN A 22 2.38 0.18 19.77
C GLN A 22 2.04 -0.59 21.06
N ASP A 23 1.38 -1.74 20.95
CA ASP A 23 1.07 -2.63 22.08
C ASP A 23 2.27 -3.47 22.55
N GLY A 24 3.44 -3.31 21.91
CA GLY A 24 4.67 -4.05 22.21
C GLY A 24 4.77 -5.40 21.51
N THR A 25 3.74 -5.85 20.79
CA THR A 25 3.81 -7.10 20.02
C THR A 25 4.88 -6.98 18.94
N THR A 26 5.67 -8.05 18.79
CA THR A 26 6.76 -8.10 17.83
C THR A 26 6.54 -9.24 16.85
N GLN A 27 6.67 -8.92 15.56
CA GLN A 27 6.54 -9.87 14.45
C GLN A 27 7.81 -9.87 13.60
N GLN A 28 8.17 -11.05 13.09
CA GLN A 28 9.32 -11.22 12.20
C GLN A 28 8.90 -11.76 10.85
N VAL A 29 9.44 -11.16 9.79
CA VAL A 29 9.22 -11.58 8.41
C VAL A 29 10.57 -11.86 7.76
N GLN A 30 10.75 -13.07 7.24
CA GLN A 30 11.96 -13.44 6.52
C GLN A 30 11.94 -12.86 5.11
N THR A 31 13.09 -12.46 4.56
CA THR A 31 13.23 -11.96 3.19
C THR A 31 14.27 -12.78 2.43
N PRO A 32 14.10 -13.03 1.11
CA PRO A 32 13.02 -12.54 0.25
C PRO A 32 11.66 -13.17 0.61
N ILE A 33 10.57 -12.43 0.40
CA ILE A 33 9.22 -12.88 0.70
C ILE A 33 8.26 -12.60 -0.46
N PHE A 34 7.33 -13.52 -0.64
CA PHE A 34 6.13 -13.35 -1.44
C PHE A 34 4.94 -13.01 -0.53
N MET A 35 4.18 -11.97 -0.89
CA MET A 35 3.01 -11.51 -0.12
C MET A 35 1.72 -11.82 -0.90
N PRO A 36 0.87 -12.73 -0.41
CA PRO A 36 -0.47 -12.93 -0.98
C PRO A 36 -1.34 -11.67 -0.86
N CYS A 37 -2.12 -11.37 -1.91
CA CYS A 37 -3.01 -10.21 -1.94
C CYS A 37 -4.37 -10.50 -1.31
N GLY A 38 -4.76 -9.68 -0.34
CA GLY A 38 -6.05 -9.66 0.33
C GLY A 38 -6.92 -8.48 -0.10
N THR A 39 -7.65 -8.62 -1.21
CA THR A 39 -8.36 -7.51 -1.87
C THR A 39 -9.51 -6.92 -1.05
N TYR A 40 -10.30 -7.74 -0.36
CA TYR A 40 -11.44 -7.29 0.46
C TYR A 40 -11.28 -7.74 1.92
N GLY A 41 -10.07 -7.63 2.46
CA GLY A 41 -9.76 -8.14 3.79
C GLY A 41 -9.76 -9.67 3.86
N SER A 42 -9.53 -10.34 2.72
CA SER A 42 -9.32 -11.79 2.67
C SER A 42 -8.48 -12.17 1.45
N VAL A 43 -7.62 -13.16 1.61
CA VAL A 43 -6.98 -13.86 0.48
C VAL A 43 -8.02 -14.82 -0.09
N LYS A 44 -8.36 -14.65 -1.37
CA LYS A 44 -9.52 -15.33 -1.96
C LYS A 44 -9.40 -16.85 -1.83
N GLY A 45 -10.38 -17.46 -1.16
CA GLY A 45 -10.49 -18.91 -1.00
C GLY A 45 -9.70 -19.50 0.18
N LEU A 46 -9.00 -18.69 0.97
CA LEU A 46 -8.20 -19.15 2.11
C LEU A 46 -8.59 -18.43 3.40
N SER A 47 -8.70 -19.17 4.49
CA SER A 47 -8.84 -18.58 5.83
C SER A 47 -7.47 -18.16 6.38
N PRO A 48 -7.42 -17.26 7.38
CA PRO A 48 -6.19 -16.92 8.09
C PRO A 48 -5.41 -18.15 8.57
N VAL A 49 -6.11 -19.14 9.15
CA VAL A 49 -5.50 -20.40 9.64
C VAL A 49 -4.74 -21.12 8.53
N VAL A 50 -5.34 -21.26 7.34
CA VAL A 50 -4.68 -21.95 6.21
C VAL A 50 -3.46 -21.16 5.72
N LEU A 51 -3.52 -19.82 5.73
CA LEU A 51 -2.37 -18.98 5.38
C LEU A 51 -1.23 -19.15 6.39
N GLU A 52 -1.54 -19.26 7.68
CA GLU A 52 -0.56 -19.51 8.72
C GLU A 52 0.10 -20.87 8.59
N GLU A 53 -0.68 -21.93 8.38
CA GLU A 53 -0.21 -23.29 8.13
C GLU A 53 0.68 -23.37 6.88
N ALA A 54 0.35 -22.58 5.85
CA ALA A 54 1.17 -22.45 4.64
C ALA A 54 2.46 -21.63 4.85
N GLY A 55 2.71 -21.12 6.06
CA GLY A 55 3.92 -20.37 6.38
C GLY A 55 3.91 -18.92 5.89
N VAL A 56 2.75 -18.36 5.52
CA VAL A 56 2.64 -16.95 5.15
C VAL A 56 2.98 -16.09 6.36
N GLN A 57 3.89 -15.13 6.17
CA GLN A 57 4.36 -14.25 7.24
C GLN A 57 3.85 -12.81 7.09
N MET A 58 3.40 -12.43 5.89
CA MET A 58 2.98 -11.07 5.59
C MET A 58 2.01 -11.05 4.41
N LEU A 59 1.03 -10.16 4.45
CA LEU A 59 0.02 -10.00 3.40
C LEU A 59 0.08 -8.61 2.78
N LEU A 60 -0.47 -8.48 1.56
CA LEU A 60 -0.78 -7.19 0.94
C LEU A 60 -2.29 -6.95 1.06
N GLY A 61 -2.71 -5.87 1.72
CA GLY A 61 -4.09 -5.39 1.76
C GLY A 61 -4.34 -4.34 0.68
N ASN A 62 -5.51 -4.39 0.03
CA ASN A 62 -5.85 -3.43 -1.01
C ASN A 62 -6.67 -2.25 -0.49
N THR A 63 -6.07 -1.08 -0.39
CA THR A 63 -6.71 0.11 0.17
C THR A 63 -7.88 0.60 -0.67
N PHE A 64 -7.77 0.56 -2.00
CA PHE A 64 -8.82 1.01 -2.90
C PHE A 64 -10.13 0.25 -2.71
N HIS A 65 -10.06 -1.07 -2.59
CA HIS A 65 -11.27 -1.87 -2.39
C HIS A 65 -11.84 -1.72 -0.99
N LEU A 66 -10.99 -1.70 0.04
CA LEU A 66 -11.40 -1.59 1.44
C LEU A 66 -12.08 -0.25 1.76
N MET A 67 -11.59 0.86 1.19
CA MET A 67 -12.20 2.19 1.39
C MET A 67 -13.59 2.31 0.76
N LEU A 68 -13.85 1.57 -0.32
CA LEU A 68 -15.15 1.56 -1.00
C LEU A 68 -16.13 0.60 -0.32
N ARG A 69 -15.64 -0.57 0.07
CA ARG A 69 -16.43 -1.60 0.74
C ARG A 69 -15.53 -2.51 1.58
N PRO A 70 -15.79 -2.64 2.88
CA PRO A 70 -16.97 -2.15 3.62
C PRO A 70 -16.93 -0.66 3.99
N GLY A 71 -15.84 0.05 3.69
CA GLY A 71 -15.65 1.46 4.05
C GLY A 71 -14.99 1.64 5.43
N MET A 72 -14.52 2.86 5.68
CA MET A 72 -13.62 3.13 6.81
C MET A 72 -14.29 3.06 8.18
N GLN A 73 -15.58 3.38 8.28
CA GLN A 73 -16.32 3.27 9.54
C GLN A 73 -16.35 1.82 10.06
N VAL A 74 -16.50 0.84 9.17
CA VAL A 74 -16.46 -0.58 9.53
C VAL A 74 -15.05 -1.02 9.88
N MET A 75 -14.02 -0.52 9.18
CA MET A 75 -12.63 -0.81 9.52
C MET A 75 -12.28 -0.31 10.93
N GLU A 76 -12.66 0.92 11.24
CA GLU A 76 -12.43 1.54 12.54
C GLU A 76 -13.15 0.81 13.67
N SER A 77 -14.38 0.32 13.44
CA SER A 77 -15.11 -0.46 14.45
C SER A 77 -14.45 -1.80 14.80
N HIS A 78 -13.57 -2.32 13.93
CA HIS A 78 -12.81 -3.55 14.14
C HIS A 78 -11.35 -3.28 14.60
N GLY A 79 -10.99 -2.02 14.87
CA GLY A 79 -9.62 -1.67 15.25
C GLY A 79 -8.62 -1.76 14.09
N GLY A 80 -9.10 -1.69 12.85
CA GLY A 80 -8.30 -1.76 11.63
C GLY A 80 -8.39 -3.11 10.91
N LEU A 81 -7.55 -3.27 9.89
CA LEU A 81 -7.63 -4.38 8.95
C LEU A 81 -7.30 -5.73 9.60
N HIS A 82 -6.33 -5.76 10.52
CA HIS A 82 -5.97 -6.96 11.28
C HIS A 82 -7.17 -7.57 12.00
N GLY A 83 -7.87 -6.76 12.81
CA GLY A 83 -9.06 -7.17 13.54
C GLY A 83 -10.23 -7.51 12.62
N PHE A 84 -10.39 -6.78 11.51
CA PHE A 84 -11.44 -7.07 10.52
C PHE A 84 -11.25 -8.44 9.85
N MET A 85 -10.02 -8.81 9.49
CA MET A 85 -9.75 -10.05 8.77
C MET A 85 -9.35 -11.24 9.65
N GLY A 86 -9.12 -11.01 10.95
CA GLY A 86 -8.60 -12.03 11.87
C GLY A 86 -7.19 -12.49 11.50
N TRP A 87 -6.32 -11.55 11.11
CA TRP A 87 -4.92 -11.81 10.78
C TRP A 87 -4.02 -10.98 11.70
N ASP A 88 -3.16 -11.65 12.46
CA ASP A 88 -2.35 -10.98 13.49
C ASP A 88 -0.90 -10.70 13.06
N LYS A 89 -0.48 -11.22 11.90
CA LYS A 89 0.86 -10.99 11.34
C LYS A 89 0.90 -9.71 10.49
N PRO A 90 2.09 -9.25 10.06
CA PRO A 90 2.20 -7.97 9.36
C PRO A 90 1.37 -7.86 8.07
N ILE A 91 0.89 -6.66 7.79
CA ILE A 91 0.20 -6.28 6.55
C ILE A 91 0.89 -5.07 5.92
N LEU A 92 1.11 -5.12 4.61
CA LEU A 92 1.40 -3.96 3.79
C LEU A 92 0.13 -3.51 3.08
N THR A 93 -0.21 -2.24 3.09
CA THR A 93 -1.29 -1.70 2.26
C THR A 93 -0.73 -0.94 1.07
N ASP A 94 -1.29 -1.19 -0.11
CA ASP A 94 -1.03 -0.33 -1.26
C ASP A 94 -1.68 1.05 -1.08
N SER A 95 -1.28 2.02 -1.89
CA SER A 95 -1.78 3.39 -1.76
C SER A 95 -3.17 3.61 -2.38
N GLY A 96 -3.62 2.65 -3.20
CA GLY A 96 -4.78 2.74 -4.09
C GLY A 96 -4.51 3.43 -5.44
N GLY A 97 -3.32 4.03 -5.64
CA GLY A 97 -2.98 4.78 -6.85
C GLY A 97 -3.05 3.92 -8.11
N PHE A 98 -2.53 2.68 -8.05
CA PHE A 98 -2.55 1.75 -9.18
C PHE A 98 -3.97 1.32 -9.60
N GLN A 99 -4.87 1.07 -8.65
CA GLN A 99 -6.25 0.69 -8.97
C GLN A 99 -6.99 1.85 -9.59
N VAL A 100 -6.77 3.08 -9.09
CA VAL A 100 -7.31 4.27 -9.74
C VAL A 100 -6.74 4.41 -11.16
N PHE A 101 -5.45 4.15 -11.37
CA PHE A 101 -4.85 4.08 -12.72
C PHE A 101 -5.51 3.00 -13.60
N SER A 102 -5.88 1.84 -13.06
CA SER A 102 -6.54 0.78 -13.83
C SER A 102 -7.95 1.14 -14.32
N LEU A 103 -8.57 2.20 -13.79
CA LEU A 103 -9.91 2.65 -14.20
C LEU A 103 -9.95 3.40 -15.55
N GLY A 104 -8.82 3.58 -16.22
CA GLY A 104 -8.78 4.21 -17.55
C GLY A 104 -9.34 5.64 -17.55
N ASP A 105 -10.20 5.93 -18.53
CA ASP A 105 -10.83 7.24 -18.76
C ASP A 105 -11.78 7.70 -17.65
N LEU A 106 -12.09 6.83 -16.68
CA LEU A 106 -12.99 7.15 -15.55
C LEU A 106 -12.30 7.97 -14.46
N ARG A 107 -11.02 8.33 -14.64
CA ARG A 107 -10.24 9.12 -13.69
C ARG A 107 -9.78 10.45 -14.29
N LYS A 108 -9.59 11.44 -13.42
CA LYS A 108 -8.98 12.74 -13.75
C LYS A 108 -7.87 13.02 -12.75
N ILE A 109 -6.64 13.03 -13.25
CA ILE A 109 -5.44 13.30 -12.47
C ILE A 109 -5.20 14.82 -12.44
N SER A 110 -4.78 15.32 -11.29
CA SER A 110 -4.41 16.73 -11.06
C SER A 110 -3.33 16.80 -10.00
N GLU A 111 -2.64 17.94 -9.86
CA GLU A 111 -1.64 18.12 -8.79
C GLU A 111 -2.18 17.78 -7.40
N GLN A 112 -3.47 18.03 -7.13
CA GLN A 112 -4.08 17.81 -5.82
C GLN A 112 -4.35 16.33 -5.51
N GLY A 113 -4.47 15.49 -6.53
CA GLY A 113 -4.87 14.08 -6.41
C GLY A 113 -5.71 13.65 -7.60
N VAL A 114 -6.44 12.55 -7.44
CA VAL A 114 -7.22 11.92 -8.51
C VAL A 114 -8.71 11.91 -8.17
N LYS A 115 -9.53 12.35 -9.12
CA LYS A 115 -10.99 12.18 -9.07
C LYS A 115 -11.40 11.00 -9.94
N PHE A 116 -12.29 10.15 -9.47
CA PHE A 116 -12.83 9.04 -10.24
C PHE A 116 -14.24 8.69 -9.79
N ARG A 117 -14.94 7.84 -10.54
CA ARG A 117 -16.23 7.29 -10.11
C ARG A 117 -16.07 5.92 -9.49
N SER A 118 -16.70 5.72 -8.34
CA SER A 118 -16.76 4.43 -7.66
C SER A 118 -17.31 3.35 -8.59
N PRO A 119 -16.59 2.23 -8.81
CA PRO A 119 -17.12 1.10 -9.58
C PRO A 119 -18.24 0.36 -8.84
N VAL A 120 -18.46 0.65 -7.55
CA VAL A 120 -19.47 -0.01 -6.71
C VAL A 120 -20.84 0.65 -6.87
N ASN A 121 -20.90 1.97 -6.91
CA ASN A 121 -22.15 2.73 -6.87
C ASN A 121 -22.17 3.98 -7.77
N GLY A 122 -21.07 4.34 -8.44
CA GLY A 122 -20.99 5.47 -9.37
C GLY A 122 -20.71 6.83 -8.75
N ASP A 123 -20.60 6.92 -7.42
CA ASP A 123 -20.30 8.16 -6.70
C ASP A 123 -18.96 8.75 -7.14
N GLU A 124 -18.87 10.09 -7.19
CA GLU A 124 -17.60 10.76 -7.44
C GLU A 124 -16.75 10.72 -6.16
N ILE A 125 -15.52 10.23 -6.29
CA ILE A 125 -14.56 10.10 -5.20
C ILE A 125 -13.31 10.88 -5.57
N PHE A 126 -12.74 11.55 -4.56
CA PHE A 126 -11.46 12.21 -4.65
C PHE A 126 -10.46 11.55 -3.72
N LEU A 127 -9.30 11.16 -4.26
CA LEU A 127 -8.21 10.56 -3.51
C LEU A 127 -6.96 11.41 -3.68
N SER A 128 -6.44 11.95 -2.57
CA SER A 128 -5.18 12.69 -2.50
C SER A 128 -4.15 11.91 -1.68
N PRO A 129 -2.86 12.30 -1.71
CA PRO A 129 -1.84 11.79 -0.80
C PRO A 129 -2.29 11.78 0.67
N GLU A 130 -2.90 12.86 1.16
CA GLU A 130 -3.34 13.01 2.55
C GLU A 130 -4.51 12.07 2.87
N ILE A 131 -5.49 11.97 1.96
CA ILE A 131 -6.63 11.06 2.13
C ILE A 131 -6.14 9.60 2.13
N SER A 132 -5.22 9.24 1.23
CA SER A 132 -4.64 7.89 1.21
C SER A 132 -3.91 7.56 2.52
N MET A 133 -3.14 8.49 3.08
CA MET A 133 -2.48 8.30 4.38
C MET A 133 -3.48 8.18 5.53
N GLY A 134 -4.55 8.98 5.53
CA GLY A 134 -5.62 8.88 6.53
C GLY A 134 -6.34 7.52 6.48
N ILE A 135 -6.66 7.04 5.27
CA ILE A 135 -7.25 5.72 5.06
C ILE A 135 -6.31 4.62 5.57
N GLN A 136 -5.04 4.63 5.16
CA GLN A 136 -4.08 3.61 5.59
C GLN A 136 -3.80 3.66 7.09
N ARG A 137 -3.92 4.84 7.75
CA ARG A 137 -3.89 4.96 9.21
C ARG A 137 -5.07 4.26 9.86
N SER A 138 -6.29 4.44 9.36
CA SER A 138 -7.48 3.73 9.87
C SER A 138 -7.44 2.22 9.57
N LEU A 139 -6.80 1.79 8.47
CA LEU A 139 -6.53 0.37 8.22
C LEU A 139 -5.47 -0.22 9.17
N ASN A 140 -4.61 0.62 9.74
CA ASN A 140 -3.56 0.25 10.68
C ASN A 140 -2.65 -0.89 10.17
N SER A 141 -2.14 -0.75 8.94
CA SER A 141 -1.15 -1.65 8.34
C SER A 141 0.26 -1.36 8.85
N ASP A 142 1.08 -2.40 8.99
CA ASP A 142 2.46 -2.28 9.48
C ASP A 142 3.39 -1.57 8.48
N VAL A 143 3.07 -1.68 7.18
CA VAL A 143 3.72 -0.94 6.10
C VAL A 143 2.66 -0.23 5.24
N VAL A 144 2.82 1.08 5.12
CA VAL A 144 2.01 2.00 4.33
C VAL A 144 2.79 2.34 3.08
N MET A 145 2.17 2.28 1.90
CA MET A 145 2.79 2.75 0.66
C MET A 145 2.41 4.21 0.41
N CYS A 146 3.39 5.07 0.05
CA CYS A 146 3.09 6.44 -0.35
C CYS A 146 2.15 6.47 -1.57
N PHE A 147 1.36 7.54 -1.68
CA PHE A 147 0.52 7.73 -2.86
C PHE A 147 1.37 8.19 -4.03
N ASP A 148 1.16 7.58 -5.19
CA ASP A 148 1.93 7.80 -6.40
C ASP A 148 1.01 7.83 -7.63
N GLU A 149 1.57 8.30 -8.74
CA GLU A 149 0.93 8.28 -10.03
C GLU A 149 1.62 7.23 -10.90
N CYS A 150 0.87 6.20 -11.29
CA CYS A 150 1.41 5.12 -12.10
C CYS A 150 1.51 5.60 -13.56
N THR A 151 2.75 5.75 -14.03
CA THR A 151 3.02 6.12 -15.42
C THR A 151 2.49 5.04 -16.38
N PRO A 152 1.76 5.40 -17.45
CA PRO A 152 1.36 4.43 -18.45
C PRO A 152 2.58 3.82 -19.17
N PHE A 153 2.42 2.59 -19.65
CA PHE A 153 3.42 1.93 -20.50
C PHE A 153 2.74 1.35 -21.76
N PRO A 154 3.22 1.65 -22.97
CA PRO A 154 4.37 2.53 -23.28
C PRO A 154 4.06 4.02 -23.08
N ALA A 155 5.09 4.82 -22.82
CA ALA A 155 5.04 6.29 -22.73
C ALA A 155 6.37 6.92 -23.18
N THR A 156 6.33 8.16 -23.65
CA THR A 156 7.51 8.94 -24.01
C THR A 156 8.32 9.32 -22.77
N LYS A 157 9.61 9.62 -22.93
CA LYS A 157 10.48 10.03 -21.81
C LYS A 157 9.94 11.25 -21.07
N ASP A 158 9.41 12.22 -21.81
CA ASP A 158 8.86 13.45 -21.23
C ASP A 158 7.60 13.17 -20.39
N GLU A 159 6.70 12.32 -20.88
CA GLU A 159 5.52 11.87 -20.11
C GLU A 159 5.94 11.11 -18.83
N VAL A 160 6.97 10.27 -18.92
CA VAL A 160 7.52 9.55 -17.76
C VAL A 160 8.15 10.51 -16.76
N ALA A 161 8.91 11.51 -17.21
CA ALA A 161 9.53 12.50 -16.35
C ALA A 161 8.49 13.38 -15.63
N GLU A 162 7.41 13.78 -16.32
CA GLU A 162 6.31 14.54 -15.73
C GLU A 162 5.57 13.73 -14.67
N SER A 163 5.22 12.48 -14.99
CA SER A 163 4.58 11.51 -14.10
C SER A 163 5.41 11.22 -12.85
N MET A 164 6.71 10.95 -13.02
CA MET A 164 7.66 10.75 -11.92
C MET A 164 7.75 12.01 -11.04
N SER A 165 7.84 13.19 -11.65
CA SER A 165 7.92 14.46 -10.90
C SER A 165 6.68 14.70 -10.06
N LEU A 166 5.48 14.38 -10.59
CA LEU A 166 4.23 14.42 -9.84
C LEU A 166 4.25 13.43 -8.67
N SER A 167 4.68 12.19 -8.92
CA SER A 167 4.82 11.16 -7.90
C SER A 167 5.78 11.57 -6.78
N MET A 168 6.86 12.29 -7.08
CA MET A 168 7.78 12.80 -6.05
C MET A 168 7.15 13.88 -5.17
N ARG A 169 6.35 14.79 -5.77
CA ARG A 169 5.58 15.79 -5.00
C ARG A 169 4.51 15.12 -4.12
N TRP A 170 3.84 14.10 -4.64
CA TRP A 170 2.89 13.30 -3.88
C TRP A 170 3.54 12.48 -2.77
N ALA A 171 4.73 11.91 -3.00
CA ALA A 171 5.48 11.20 -1.97
C ALA A 171 5.87 12.14 -0.81
N ALA A 172 6.27 13.39 -1.12
CA ALA A 172 6.53 14.40 -0.09
C ALA A 172 5.27 14.71 0.75
N ARG A 173 4.12 14.90 0.09
CA ARG A 173 2.82 15.12 0.75
C ARG A 173 2.34 13.89 1.53
N SER A 174 2.57 12.68 1.03
CA SER A 174 2.30 11.44 1.77
C SER A 174 3.18 11.34 3.01
N LYS A 175 4.46 11.72 2.94
CA LYS A 175 5.33 11.74 4.11
C LYS A 175 4.85 12.73 5.17
N GLU A 176 4.38 13.90 4.76
CA GLU A 176 3.76 14.87 5.67
C GLU A 176 2.45 14.33 6.27
N GLY A 177 1.54 13.82 5.44
CA GLY A 177 0.27 13.23 5.87
C GLY A 177 0.42 11.95 6.71
N PHE A 178 1.52 11.23 6.57
CA PHE A 178 1.87 10.09 7.42
C PHE A 178 2.14 10.54 8.86
N GLY A 179 2.76 11.71 9.05
CA GLY A 179 2.89 12.37 10.34
C GLY A 179 3.50 11.52 11.44
N ASP A 180 2.77 11.36 12.54
CA ASP A 180 3.15 10.62 13.75
C ASP A 180 2.74 9.13 13.71
N ASN A 181 2.34 8.61 12.55
CA ASN A 181 1.97 7.21 12.42
C ASN A 181 3.16 6.31 12.86
N PRO A 182 2.95 5.39 13.83
CA PRO A 182 4.02 4.55 14.38
C PRO A 182 4.52 3.47 13.42
N ASN A 183 3.78 3.21 12.34
CA ASN A 183 4.07 2.14 11.38
C ASN A 183 5.19 2.58 10.41
N SER A 184 5.40 1.84 9.32
CA SER A 184 6.45 2.18 8.35
C SER A 184 5.86 2.76 7.08
N LEU A 185 6.47 3.81 6.52
CA LEU A 185 6.12 4.36 5.22
C LEU A 185 7.17 3.97 4.18
N PHE A 186 6.74 3.35 3.09
CA PHE A 186 7.59 3.04 1.95
C PHE A 186 7.35 4.03 0.81
N GLY A 187 8.44 4.44 0.16
CA GLY A 187 8.40 5.21 -1.08
C GLY A 187 8.25 4.30 -2.29
N ILE A 188 7.80 4.88 -3.40
CA ILE A 188 7.70 4.21 -4.71
C ILE A 188 8.63 4.94 -5.67
N ILE A 189 9.59 4.22 -6.23
CA ILE A 189 10.47 4.74 -7.27
C ILE A 189 9.72 4.67 -8.61
N GLN A 190 9.68 5.79 -9.31
CA GLN A 190 9.18 5.94 -10.67
C GLN A 190 10.36 6.23 -11.62
N GLY A 191 10.10 6.46 -12.91
CA GLY A 191 11.16 6.70 -13.92
C GLY A 191 11.09 5.77 -15.14
N GLY A 192 10.16 4.80 -15.11
CA GLY A 192 9.90 3.90 -16.23
C GLY A 192 11.12 3.06 -16.59
N VAL A 193 11.49 3.07 -17.87
CA VAL A 193 12.66 2.33 -18.41
C VAL A 193 13.90 3.22 -18.58
N TYR A 194 13.87 4.47 -18.10
CA TYR A 194 14.92 5.46 -18.33
C TYR A 194 15.79 5.58 -17.07
N GLU A 195 17.06 5.16 -17.17
CA GLU A 195 18.01 5.10 -16.04
C GLU A 195 18.28 6.47 -15.37
N ASP A 196 18.15 7.57 -16.12
CA ASP A 196 18.42 8.92 -15.62
C ASP A 196 17.20 9.59 -14.95
N LEU A 197 16.03 8.95 -14.97
CA LEU A 197 14.82 9.40 -14.29
C LEU A 197 14.66 8.68 -12.93
#